data_AF-X5X0I5-F1
#
_entry.id   AF-X5X0I5-F1
#
_cell.length_a   1.000
_cell.length_b   1.000
_cell.length_c   1.000
_cell.angle_alpha   90.00
_cell.angle_beta   90.00
_cell.angle_gamma   90.00
#
_symmetry.space_group_name_H-M   'P 1'
#
loop_
_entity.id
_entity.type
_entity.pdbx_description
1 polymer ?
#
loop_
_entity_poly.entity_id
_entity_poly.type
_entity_poly.pdbx_seq_one_letter_code
_entity_poly.pdbx_strand_id
1 'polypeptide(L)'
;MNFNALRFAGVEPDILVEFDCNGHEAGYVSAGLGISITNEIIAREYAAFQLGVRPVEPSALYHYVAIWQRGRTFSNALNVSLEAIITAFSKTPTREQQFLQTSS
;
A
#
# COMPACT_ATOMS: atom_id res chain seq x y z
N MET A 1 -5.87 -0.64 -9.41
CA MET A 1 -4.88 -1.73 -9.27
C MET A 1 -4.28 -2.01 -10.65
N ASN A 2 -2.96 -2.18 -10.78
CA ASN A 2 -2.26 -2.19 -12.08
C ASN A 2 -2.38 -3.55 -12.82
N PHE A 3 -3.56 -3.84 -13.37
CA PHE A 3 -3.79 -4.93 -14.33
C PHE A 3 -3.06 -4.69 -15.67
N ASN A 4 -2.52 -3.49 -15.89
CA ASN A 4 -1.78 -3.20 -17.12
C ASN A 4 -0.53 -4.07 -17.24
N ALA A 5 0.08 -4.50 -16.13
CA ALA A 5 1.22 -5.43 -16.17
C ALA A 5 0.87 -6.76 -16.88
N LEU A 6 -0.30 -7.33 -16.60
CA LEU A 6 -0.77 -8.55 -17.29
C LEU A 6 -1.04 -8.29 -18.76
N ARG A 7 -1.71 -7.18 -19.08
CA ARG A 7 -1.98 -6.79 -20.47
C ARG A 7 -0.71 -6.52 -21.27
N PHE A 8 0.30 -5.89 -20.67
CA PHE A 8 1.62 -5.70 -21.29
C PHE A 8 2.32 -7.04 -21.57
N ALA A 9 2.06 -8.07 -20.77
CA ALA A 9 2.54 -9.42 -21.00
C ALA A 9 1.66 -10.23 -21.99
N GLY A 10 0.65 -9.62 -22.59
CA GLY A 10 -0.27 -10.29 -23.52
C GLY A 10 -1.30 -11.19 -22.85
N VAL A 11 -1.48 -11.08 -21.53
CA VAL A 11 -2.47 -11.82 -20.75
C VAL A 11 -3.65 -10.90 -20.45
N GLU A 12 -4.85 -11.26 -20.92
CA GLU A 12 -6.07 -10.55 -20.52
C GLU A 12 -6.55 -11.11 -19.19
N PRO A 13 -6.63 -10.29 -18.12
CA PRO A 13 -7.17 -10.75 -16.84
C PRO A 13 -8.69 -10.91 -16.94
N ASP A 14 -9.20 -12.02 -16.40
CA ASP A 14 -10.63 -12.19 -16.15
C ASP A 14 -11.02 -11.42 -14.89
N ILE A 15 -11.64 -10.26 -15.07
CA ILE A 15 -12.01 -9.35 -13.96
C ILE A 15 -13.43 -9.66 -13.52
N LEU A 16 -13.57 -10.29 -12.35
CA LEU A 16 -14.87 -10.61 -11.77
C LEU A 16 -15.54 -9.41 -11.07
N VAL A 17 -14.76 -8.58 -10.37
CA VAL A 17 -15.26 -7.40 -9.64
C VAL A 17 -14.25 -6.25 -9.75
N GLU A 18 -14.74 -5.06 -10.05
CA GLU A 18 -13.99 -3.80 -10.00
C GLU A 18 -14.50 -2.93 -8.83
N PHE A 19 -13.56 -2.36 -8.06
CA PHE A 19 -13.85 -1.55 -6.87
C PHE A 19 -12.74 -0.52 -6.67
N ASP A 20 -13.03 0.58 -5.96
CA ASP A 20 -12.17 1.76 -5.85
C ASP A 20 -11.65 2.04 -4.43
N CYS A 21 -11.89 1.15 -3.47
CA CYS A 21 -11.39 1.31 -2.11
C CYS A 21 -10.72 0.04 -1.55
N ASN A 22 -9.70 0.25 -0.72
CA ASN A 22 -9.05 -0.84 0.00
C ASN A 22 -10.01 -1.41 1.05
N GLY A 23 -9.92 -2.70 1.30
CA GLY A 23 -10.65 -3.44 2.34
C GLY A 23 -11.66 -4.40 1.73
N HIS A 24 -12.34 -4.00 0.66
CA HIS A 24 -13.31 -4.85 -0.02
C HIS A 24 -12.67 -6.08 -0.66
N GLU A 25 -11.42 -5.99 -1.13
CA GLU A 25 -10.73 -7.15 -1.70
C GLU A 25 -10.58 -8.30 -0.70
N ALA A 26 -10.37 -8.00 0.58
CA ALA A 26 -10.24 -9.03 1.60
C ALA A 26 -11.56 -9.80 1.77
N GLY A 27 -12.69 -9.09 1.73
CA GLY A 27 -14.03 -9.68 1.72
C GLY A 27 -14.26 -10.61 0.52
N TYR A 28 -13.94 -10.15 -0.69
CA TYR A 28 -14.11 -10.97 -1.89
C TYR A 28 -13.20 -12.20 -1.92
N VAL A 29 -11.93 -12.05 -1.54
CA VAL A 29 -10.97 -13.16 -1.48
C VAL A 29 -11.36 -14.17 -0.40
N SER A 30 -11.78 -13.71 0.79
CA SER A 30 -12.25 -14.60 1.87
C SER A 30 -13.53 -15.35 1.53
N ALA A 31 -14.38 -14.80 0.65
CA ALA A 31 -15.54 -15.48 0.10
C ALA A 31 -15.20 -16.48 -1.04
N GLY A 32 -13.93 -16.60 -1.42
CA GLY A 32 -13.46 -17.54 -2.45
C GLY A 32 -13.66 -17.07 -3.88
N LEU A 33 -13.88 -15.77 -4.12
CA LEU A 33 -14.15 -15.23 -5.45
C LEU A 33 -12.91 -15.13 -6.36
N GLY A 34 -11.70 -15.26 -5.80
CA GLY A 34 -10.46 -15.22 -6.57
C GLY A 34 -9.26 -14.70 -5.77
N ILE A 35 -8.32 -14.06 -6.47
CA ILE A 35 -7.13 -13.42 -5.91
C ILE A 35 -7.16 -11.90 -6.14
N SER A 36 -6.42 -11.16 -5.33
CA SER A 36 -6.24 -9.70 -5.48
C SER A 36 -4.80 -9.30 -5.20
N ILE A 37 -4.36 -8.15 -5.73
CA ILE A 37 -3.03 -7.59 -5.51
C ILE A 37 -3.15 -6.32 -4.65
N THR A 38 -2.66 -6.37 -3.42
CA THR A 38 -2.61 -5.18 -2.53
C THR A 38 -1.19 -4.93 -2.06
N ASN A 39 -0.93 -3.74 -1.51
CA ASN A 39 0.39 -3.44 -0.97
C ASN A 39 0.60 -4.13 0.40
N GLU A 40 1.87 -4.32 0.79
CA GLU A 40 2.22 -5.07 2.01
C GLU A 40 1.69 -4.42 3.31
N ILE A 41 1.52 -3.09 3.34
CA ILE A 41 0.97 -2.40 4.51
C ILE A 41 -0.48 -2.80 4.73
N ILE A 42 -1.28 -2.70 3.67
CA ILE A 42 -2.70 -3.04 3.71
C ILE A 42 -2.91 -4.54 3.91
N ALA A 43 -2.10 -5.41 3.30
CA ALA A 43 -2.18 -6.85 3.52
C ALA A 43 -2.04 -7.25 5.01
N ARG A 44 -1.22 -6.52 5.78
CA ARG A 44 -1.06 -6.76 7.24
C ARG A 44 -2.32 -6.41 8.03
N GLU A 45 -3.07 -5.41 7.59
CA GLU A 45 -4.33 -5.02 8.22
C GLU A 45 -5.41 -6.10 8.04
N TYR A 46 -5.25 -6.99 7.05
CA TYR A 46 -6.18 -8.10 6.77
C TYR A 46 -5.91 -9.37 7.58
N ALA A 47 -5.05 -9.32 8.60
CA ALA A 47 -4.70 -10.49 9.41
C ALA A 47 -5.94 -11.24 9.97
N ALA A 48 -7.02 -10.51 10.28
CA ALA A 48 -8.27 -11.09 10.80
C ALA A 48 -9.00 -11.99 9.79
N PHE A 49 -8.78 -11.82 8.48
CA PHE A 49 -9.45 -12.59 7.43
C PHE A 49 -8.79 -13.94 7.14
N GLN A 50 -7.67 -14.28 7.81
CA GLN A 50 -6.95 -15.56 7.65
C GLN A 50 -6.58 -15.87 6.19
N LEU A 51 -6.28 -14.83 5.42
CA LEU A 51 -5.92 -14.97 4.00
C LEU A 51 -4.45 -15.34 3.83
N GLY A 52 -4.18 -16.18 2.82
CA GLY A 52 -2.81 -16.45 2.38
C GLY A 52 -2.21 -15.21 1.70
N VAL A 53 -0.99 -14.84 2.08
CA VAL A 53 -0.26 -13.72 1.47
C VAL A 53 1.05 -14.23 0.89
N ARG A 54 1.33 -13.88 -0.37
CA ARG A 54 2.58 -14.19 -1.06
C ARG A 54 3.14 -12.94 -1.73
N PRO A 55 4.38 -12.52 -1.44
CA PRO A 55 5.04 -11.44 -2.17
C PRO A 55 5.20 -11.78 -3.65
N VAL A 56 5.02 -10.78 -4.51
CA VAL A 56 5.30 -10.85 -5.96
C VAL A 56 6.56 -10.01 -6.21
N GLU A 57 7.58 -10.62 -6.82
CA GLU A 57 8.85 -9.97 -7.12
C GLU A 57 9.09 -9.88 -8.64
N PRO A 58 9.59 -8.73 -9.15
CA PRO A 58 9.91 -7.51 -8.41
C PRO A 58 8.66 -6.78 -7.93
N SER A 59 8.68 -6.34 -6.67
CA SER A 59 7.59 -5.55 -6.08
C SER A 59 7.69 -4.06 -6.42
N ALA A 60 6.54 -3.39 -6.51
CA ALA A 60 6.51 -1.94 -6.62
C ALA A 60 6.84 -1.30 -5.25
N LEU A 61 7.73 -0.31 -5.25
CA LEU A 61 7.99 0.52 -4.07
C LEU A 61 6.82 1.50 -3.88
N TYR A 62 6.20 1.48 -2.70
CA TYR A 62 5.15 2.42 -2.32
C TYR A 62 5.74 3.50 -1.41
N HIS A 63 5.57 4.76 -1.84
CA HIS A 63 5.96 5.93 -1.05
C HIS A 63 4.73 6.60 -0.45
N TYR A 64 4.81 6.98 0.83
CA TYR A 64 3.84 7.89 1.42
C TYR A 64 4.00 9.27 0.79
N VAL A 65 2.90 9.84 0.31
CA VAL A 65 2.86 11.18 -0.28
C VAL A 65 1.80 12.01 0.43
N ALA A 66 2.15 13.24 0.81
CA ALA A 66 1.17 14.20 1.27
C ALA A 66 0.40 14.75 0.07
N ILE A 67 -0.93 14.79 0.18
CA ILE A 67 -1.82 15.37 -0.83
C ILE A 67 -2.63 16.51 -0.22
N TRP A 68 -2.95 17.51 -1.02
CA TRP A 68 -3.79 18.64 -0.62
C TRP A 68 -4.59 19.16 -1.82
N GLN A 69 -5.60 19.99 -1.54
CA GLN A 69 -6.40 20.60 -2.60
C GLN A 69 -5.57 21.63 -3.39
N ARG A 70 -5.32 21.33 -4.67
CA ARG A 70 -4.66 22.24 -5.59
C ARG A 70 -5.41 23.57 -5.70
N GLY A 71 -4.66 24.68 -5.75
CA GLY A 71 -5.21 26.03 -5.91
C GLY A 71 -5.73 26.69 -4.63
N ARG A 72 -5.71 25.99 -3.48
CA ARG A 72 -5.92 26.63 -2.18
C ARG A 72 -4.60 27.10 -1.59
N THR A 73 -4.62 28.25 -0.92
CA THR A 73 -3.48 28.73 -0.14
C THR A 73 -3.15 27.69 0.93
N PHE A 74 -1.91 27.22 0.90
CA PHE A 74 -1.42 26.29 1.90
C PHE A 74 -1.25 27.05 3.22
N SER A 75 -2.12 26.77 4.19
CA SER A 75 -2.14 27.53 5.44
C SER A 75 -0.93 27.20 6.32
N ASN A 76 -0.58 28.11 7.23
CA ASN A 76 0.47 27.86 8.22
C ASN A 76 0.18 26.62 9.08
N ALA A 77 -1.09 26.36 9.41
CA ALA A 77 -1.47 25.16 10.15
C ALA A 77 -1.17 23.87 9.35
N LEU A 78 -1.38 23.88 8.04
CA LEU A 78 -1.03 22.74 7.16
C LEU A 78 0.48 22.57 7.06
N ASN A 79 1.26 23.65 6.99
CA ASN A 79 2.73 23.58 7.04
C ASN A 79 3.22 22.92 8.33
N VAL A 80 2.74 23.40 9.48
CA VAL A 80 3.11 22.84 10.78
C VAL A 80 2.76 21.35 10.86
N SER A 81 1.58 20.97 10.35
CA SER A 81 1.14 19.57 10.34
C SER A 81 2.01 18.70 9.42
N LEU A 82 2.31 19.17 8.21
CA LEU A 82 3.15 18.45 7.25
C LEU A 82 4.57 18.26 7.78
N GLU A 83 5.19 19.30 8.34
CA GLU A 83 6.52 19.23 8.95
C GLU A 83 6.57 18.25 10.13
N ALA A 84 5.52 18.21 10.95
CA ALA A 84 5.41 17.23 12.03
C ALA A 84 5.36 15.79 11.49
N ILE A 85 4.59 15.55 10.42
CA ILE A 85 4.52 14.25 9.75
C ILE A 85 5.89 13.87 9.18
N ILE A 86 6.53 14.75 8.42
CA ILE A 86 7.86 14.50 7.83
C ILE A 86 8.86 14.15 8.94
N THR A 87 8.89 14.94 10.01
CA THR A 87 9.80 14.73 11.15
C THR A 87 9.58 13.38 11.82
N ALA A 88 8.32 12.93 11.97
CA ALA A 88 8.01 11.62 12.55
C ALA A 88 8.56 10.47 11.69
N PHE A 89 8.44 10.57 10.37
CA PHE A 89 9.00 9.58 9.46
C PHE A 89 10.53 9.63 9.38
N SER A 90 11.17 10.80 9.47
CA SER A 90 12.64 10.93 9.44
C SER A 90 13.35 10.38 10.68
N LYS A 91 12.64 10.23 11.81
CA LYS A 91 13.18 9.65 13.06
C LYS A 91 13.04 8.13 13.12
N THR A 92 12.31 7.52 12.18
CA THR A 92 12.21 6.07 12.08
C THR A 92 13.46 5.57 11.37
N PRO A 93 14.31 4.73 12.00
CA PRO A 93 15.47 4.18 11.31
C PRO A 93 14.99 3.42 10.08
N THR A 94 15.74 3.52 8.97
CA THR A 94 15.49 2.72 7.78
C THR A 94 15.50 1.23 8.18
N ARG A 95 14.63 0.41 7.59
CA ARG A 95 14.47 -1.02 7.94
C ARG A 95 15.81 -1.80 7.87
N GLU A 96 16.75 -1.34 7.05
CA GLU A 96 18.14 -1.83 6.97
C GLU A 96 18.93 -1.65 8.28
N GLN A 97 18.67 -0.58 9.04
CA GLN A 97 19.36 -0.28 10.31
C GLN A 97 18.78 -1.06 11.50
N GLN A 98 17.50 -1.46 11.45
CA GLN A 98 16.87 -2.27 12.50
C GLN A 98 17.32 -3.74 12.47
N PHE A 99 17.54 -4.32 11.28
CA PHE A 99 18.07 -5.70 11.15
C PHE A 99 19.49 -5.86 11.70
N LEU A 100 20.32 -4.82 11.61
CA LEU A 100 21.68 -4.80 12.15
C LEU A 100 21.73 -4.73 13.69
N GLN A 101 20.67 -4.22 14.34
CA GLN A 101 20.63 -4.07 15.80
C GLN A 101 20.04 -5.28 16.53
N THR A 102 19.25 -6.12 15.87
CA THR A 102 18.66 -7.34 16.47
C THR A 102 19.49 -8.60 16.24
N SER A 103 20.65 -8.48 15.58
CA SER A 103 21.56 -9.59 15.25
C SER A 103 22.82 -9.61 16.13
N SER A 104 22.78 -8.97 17.31
CA SER A 104 23.87 -8.91 18.30
C SER A 104 23.44 -9.55 19.61
#